data_AF-A0A0C3D9W6-F1
#
_entry.id   AF-A0A0C3D9W6-F1
#
_cell.length_a   1.000
_cell.length_b   1.000
_cell.length_c   1.000
_cell.angle_alpha   90.00
_cell.angle_beta   90.00
_cell.angle_gamma   90.00
#
_symmetry.space_group_name_H-M   'P 1'
#
loop_
_entity.id
_entity.type
_entity.pdbx_description
1 polymer ?
#
loop_
_entity_poly.entity_id
_entity_poly.type
_entity_poly.pdbx_seq_one_letter_code
_entity_poly.pdbx_strand_id
1 'polypeptide(L)'
;MSTVIKRKPREQPANYTRPKKRQQTSPSDNNAPRRTPRQNLTLADWLTVYAFIDSHPDVSQSEVVRHFSTLRTGALIFEQSTLSRKLRDRAKMEARVNDNPAALSSKRPRIVTRPDVERALVLWVRHMGGEGQTVSGPMLREKRKQFEDEFEVPERERLFGDGWLHSFCKTYKVHENSGRGEVDSVEPVVGVNDETPQVSPL
;
A
#
# COMPACT_ATOMS: atom_id res chain seq x y z
N MET A 1 -20.41 -17.67 -0.53
CA MET A 1 -19.13 -18.39 -0.31
C MET A 1 -17.99 -17.53 -0.82
N SER A 2 -17.36 -16.75 0.07
CA SER A 2 -16.30 -15.79 -0.29
C SER A 2 -14.97 -16.52 -0.51
N THR A 3 -14.52 -16.61 -1.76
CA THR A 3 -13.22 -17.22 -2.09
C THR A 3 -12.11 -16.23 -1.77
N VAL A 4 -11.56 -16.33 -0.55
CA VAL A 4 -10.34 -15.61 -0.17
C VAL A 4 -9.23 -16.02 -1.14
N ILE A 5 -8.78 -15.10 -1.98
CA ILE A 5 -7.66 -15.31 -2.91
C ILE A 5 -6.37 -15.37 -2.08
N LYS A 6 -6.09 -16.52 -1.49
CA LYS A 6 -4.84 -16.80 -0.76
C LYS A 6 -3.71 -17.01 -1.77
N ARG A 7 -2.63 -16.24 -1.64
CA ARG A 7 -1.37 -16.53 -2.34
C ARG A 7 -0.69 -17.71 -1.65
N LYS A 8 -0.05 -18.59 -2.44
CA LYS A 8 0.77 -19.68 -1.91
C LYS A 8 1.90 -19.09 -1.03
N PRO A 9 2.24 -19.73 0.12
CA PRO A 9 3.38 -19.34 0.94
C PRO A 9 4.63 -19.21 0.09
N ARG A 10 5.40 -18.14 0.31
CA ARG A 10 6.63 -17.89 -0.43
C ARG A 10 7.77 -18.65 0.23
N GLU A 11 8.24 -19.71 -0.41
CA GLU A 11 9.51 -20.33 -0.04
C GLU A 11 10.63 -19.29 -0.18
N GLN A 12 11.57 -19.28 0.77
CA GLN A 12 12.73 -18.40 0.67
C GLN A 12 13.51 -18.78 -0.59
N PRO A 13 13.75 -17.83 -1.52
CA PRO A 13 14.56 -18.12 -2.68
C PRO A 13 15.99 -18.41 -2.23
N ALA A 14 16.57 -19.52 -2.71
CA ALA A 14 18.00 -19.75 -2.64
C ALA A 14 18.77 -18.52 -3.18
N ASN A 15 19.92 -18.20 -2.58
CA ASN A 15 20.77 -17.06 -2.94
C ASN A 15 20.96 -16.97 -4.46
N TYR A 16 20.23 -16.05 -5.11
CA TYR A 16 20.26 -15.89 -6.55
C TYR A 16 21.27 -14.80 -6.92
N THR A 17 22.43 -15.22 -7.43
CA THR A 17 23.40 -14.31 -8.04
C THR A 17 22.84 -13.78 -9.35
N ARG A 18 22.41 -12.52 -9.37
CA ARG A 18 21.81 -11.87 -10.55
C ARG A 18 22.88 -11.66 -11.64
N PRO A 19 22.77 -12.26 -12.83
CA PRO A 19 23.72 -12.01 -13.91
C PRO A 19 23.56 -10.57 -14.44
N LYS A 20 24.70 -9.90 -14.68
CA LYS A 20 24.75 -8.52 -15.23
C LYS A 20 24.18 -8.50 -16.65
N LYS A 21 23.24 -7.59 -16.89
CA LYS A 21 22.50 -7.46 -18.15
C LYS A 21 23.43 -6.91 -19.25
N ARG A 22 23.65 -7.69 -20.30
CA ARG A 22 24.41 -7.33 -21.51
C ARG A 22 23.63 -6.27 -22.29
N GLN A 23 24.23 -5.08 -22.49
CA GLN A 23 23.63 -3.98 -23.25
C GLN A 23 23.73 -4.31 -24.75
N GLN A 24 22.60 -4.54 -25.41
CA GLN A 24 22.51 -4.53 -26.88
C GLN A 24 22.19 -3.11 -27.33
N THR A 25 23.12 -2.49 -28.04
CA THR A 25 22.92 -1.23 -28.75
C THR A 25 22.34 -1.54 -30.13
N SER A 26 21.06 -1.27 -30.34
CA SER A 26 20.46 -1.19 -31.68
C SER A 26 20.24 0.28 -32.04
N PRO A 27 20.50 0.71 -33.29
CA PRO A 27 20.29 2.09 -33.71
C PRO A 27 18.79 2.44 -33.67
N SER A 28 18.47 3.57 -33.04
CA SER A 28 17.11 4.05 -32.77
C SER A 28 16.58 4.83 -33.96
N ASP A 29 15.60 4.26 -34.66
CA ASP A 29 14.82 4.92 -35.70
C ASP A 29 13.79 5.86 -35.03
N ASN A 30 14.03 7.18 -35.11
CA ASN A 30 13.41 8.18 -34.22
C ASN A 30 12.08 8.79 -34.69
N ASN A 31 11.37 8.20 -35.65
CA ASN A 31 10.21 8.86 -36.28
C ASN A 31 8.83 8.24 -36.01
N ALA A 32 8.67 7.42 -34.96
CA ALA A 32 7.34 7.00 -34.52
C ALA A 32 6.69 8.11 -33.66
N PRO A 33 5.40 8.47 -33.88
CA PRO A 33 4.69 9.39 -33.00
C PRO A 33 4.74 8.83 -31.57
N ARG A 34 5.23 9.64 -30.63
CA ARG A 34 5.30 9.31 -29.19
C ARG A 34 3.90 8.99 -28.69
N ARG A 35 3.52 7.71 -28.72
CA ARG A 35 2.29 7.23 -28.09
C ARG A 35 2.37 7.59 -26.61
N THR A 36 1.40 8.36 -26.11
CA THR A 36 1.31 8.64 -24.68
C THR A 36 1.35 7.31 -23.93
N PRO A 37 2.19 7.17 -22.89
CA PRO A 37 2.30 5.91 -22.18
C PRO A 37 0.92 5.53 -21.65
N ARG A 38 0.47 4.31 -21.99
CA ARG A 38 -0.83 3.77 -21.56
C ARG A 38 -0.94 3.89 -20.04
N GLN A 39 -1.76 4.81 -19.54
CA GLN A 39 -2.00 4.94 -18.12
C GLN A 39 -2.96 3.83 -17.69
N ASN A 40 -2.55 3.02 -16.71
CA ASN A 40 -3.45 2.03 -16.14
C ASN A 40 -4.52 2.75 -15.30
N LEU A 41 -5.78 2.50 -15.65
CA LEU A 41 -6.97 2.94 -14.92
C LEU A 41 -7.00 2.36 -13.50
N THR A 42 -7.46 3.17 -12.54
CA THR A 42 -7.65 2.79 -11.14
C THR A 42 -8.89 1.92 -10.96
N LEU A 43 -9.03 1.28 -9.79
CA LEU A 43 -10.27 0.54 -9.49
C LEU A 43 -11.48 1.48 -9.45
N ALA A 44 -11.33 2.70 -8.91
CA ALA A 44 -12.38 3.70 -8.91
C ALA A 44 -12.85 4.03 -10.34
N ASP A 45 -11.90 4.24 -11.27
CA ASP A 45 -12.23 4.51 -12.68
C ASP A 45 -13.06 3.37 -13.29
N TRP A 46 -12.68 2.12 -13.01
CA TRP A 46 -13.42 0.95 -13.50
C TRP A 46 -14.82 0.84 -12.88
N LEU A 47 -14.99 1.20 -11.61
CA LEU A 47 -16.31 1.22 -10.97
C LEU A 47 -17.22 2.29 -11.58
N THR A 48 -16.69 3.47 -11.91
CA THR A 48 -17.43 4.51 -12.64
C THR A 48 -17.90 3.99 -14.01
N VAL A 49 -17.04 3.26 -14.72
CA VAL A 49 -17.40 2.63 -16.00
C VAL A 49 -18.51 1.60 -15.82
N TYR A 50 -18.49 0.79 -14.76
CA TYR A 50 -19.55 -0.18 -14.49
C TYR A 50 -20.89 0.48 -14.15
N ALA A 51 -20.87 1.51 -13.29
CA ALA A 51 -22.07 2.27 -12.96
C ALA A 51 -22.71 2.91 -14.21
N PHE A 52 -21.89 3.37 -15.15
CA PHE A 52 -22.38 3.88 -16.44
C PHE A 52 -23.05 2.79 -17.28
N ILE A 53 -22.46 1.59 -17.35
CA ILE A 53 -23.04 0.45 -18.09
C ILE A 53 -24.35 0.00 -17.46
N ASP A 54 -24.43 -0.05 -16.13
CA ASP A 54 -25.66 -0.45 -15.43
C ASP A 54 -26.81 0.53 -15.64
N SER A 55 -26.50 1.82 -15.79
CA SER A 55 -27.49 2.85 -16.10
C SER A 55 -27.84 2.94 -17.58
N HIS A 56 -27.08 2.28 -18.46
CA HIS A 56 -27.25 2.35 -19.91
C HIS A 56 -27.10 0.96 -20.57
N PRO A 57 -28.05 0.03 -20.33
CA PRO A 57 -27.95 -1.35 -20.82
C PRO A 57 -27.96 -1.49 -22.35
N ASP A 58 -28.54 -0.50 -23.05
CA ASP A 58 -28.67 -0.52 -24.51
C ASP A 58 -27.43 0.02 -25.25
N VAL A 59 -26.46 0.58 -24.52
CA VAL A 59 -25.27 1.20 -25.12
C VAL A 59 -24.22 0.13 -25.43
N SER A 60 -23.71 0.15 -26.66
CA SER A 60 -22.68 -0.79 -27.08
C SER A 60 -21.33 -0.51 -26.42
N GLN A 61 -20.46 -1.53 -26.28
CA GLN A 61 -19.14 -1.35 -25.66
C GLN A 61 -18.27 -0.31 -26.36
N SER A 62 -18.39 -0.17 -27.68
CA SER A 62 -17.69 0.85 -28.47
C SER A 62 -18.18 2.27 -28.13
N GLU A 63 -19.48 2.43 -27.91
CA GLU A 63 -20.05 3.71 -27.48
C GLU A 63 -19.67 4.07 -26.05
N VAL A 64 -19.57 3.09 -25.15
CA VAL A 64 -19.02 3.31 -23.79
C VAL A 64 -17.59 3.84 -23.87
N VAL A 65 -16.73 3.19 -24.68
CA VAL A 65 -15.34 3.65 -24.89
C VAL A 65 -15.31 5.07 -25.46
N ARG A 66 -16.19 5.39 -26.42
CA ARG A 66 -16.31 6.72 -27.01
C ARG A 66 -16.76 7.76 -25.98
N HIS A 67 -17.75 7.44 -25.15
CA HIS A 67 -18.25 8.32 -24.11
C HIS A 67 -17.12 8.73 -23.16
N PHE A 68 -16.41 7.75 -22.60
CA PHE A 68 -15.35 8.00 -21.63
C PHE A 68 -14.09 8.66 -22.20
N SER A 69 -13.79 8.43 -23.48
CA SER A 69 -12.64 9.08 -24.14
C SER A 69 -12.89 10.53 -24.55
N THR A 70 -14.16 10.94 -24.70
CA THR A 70 -14.55 12.30 -25.14
C THR A 70 -14.86 13.26 -23.98
N LEU A 71 -14.80 12.80 -22.73
CA LEU A 71 -15.01 13.65 -21.55
C LEU A 71 -13.95 14.78 -21.48
N ARG A 72 -14.40 16.03 -21.34
CA ARG A 72 -13.52 17.21 -21.19
C ARG A 72 -12.63 17.16 -19.94
N THR A 73 -13.04 16.43 -18.92
CA THR A 73 -12.31 16.28 -17.66
C THR A 73 -12.45 14.83 -17.20
N GLY A 74 -11.34 14.22 -16.78
CA GLY A 74 -11.35 12.82 -16.34
C GLY A 74 -11.53 11.81 -17.48
N ALA A 75 -11.09 12.12 -18.70
CA ALA A 75 -11.16 11.20 -19.82
C ALA A 75 -10.47 9.86 -19.48
N LEU A 76 -11.24 8.77 -19.61
CA LEU A 76 -10.74 7.42 -19.36
C LEU A 76 -10.40 6.77 -20.70
N ILE A 77 -9.11 6.60 -20.96
CA ILE A 77 -8.61 6.04 -22.22
C ILE A 77 -8.41 4.54 -22.07
N PHE A 78 -9.29 3.76 -22.70
CA PHE A 78 -9.16 2.31 -22.80
C PHE A 78 -9.74 1.79 -24.12
N GLU A 79 -9.40 0.56 -24.47
CA GLU A 79 -9.88 -0.10 -25.69
C GLU A 79 -11.09 -0.98 -25.40
N GLN A 80 -11.94 -1.22 -26.38
CA GLN A 80 -13.10 -2.13 -26.27
C GLN A 80 -12.69 -3.52 -25.76
N SER A 81 -11.57 -4.06 -26.25
CA SER A 81 -11.01 -5.34 -25.80
C SER A 81 -10.67 -5.36 -24.29
N THR A 82 -10.22 -4.21 -23.76
CA THR A 82 -9.94 -4.04 -22.33
C THR A 82 -11.24 -4.01 -21.53
N LEU A 83 -12.27 -3.31 -22.02
CA LEU A 83 -13.58 -3.26 -21.40
C LEU A 83 -14.22 -4.65 -21.31
N SER A 84 -14.21 -5.41 -22.41
CA SER A 84 -14.71 -6.78 -22.45
C SER A 84 -14.00 -7.69 -21.44
N ARG A 85 -12.67 -7.62 -21.36
CA ARG A 85 -11.91 -8.36 -20.33
C ARG A 85 -12.29 -7.94 -18.92
N LYS A 86 -12.49 -6.65 -18.69
CA LYS A 86 -12.84 -6.10 -17.38
C LYS A 86 -14.24 -6.51 -16.95
N LEU A 87 -15.21 -6.57 -17.86
CA LEU A 87 -16.56 -7.03 -17.54
C LEU A 87 -16.58 -8.48 -17.05
N ARG A 88 -15.74 -9.36 -17.62
CA ARG A 88 -15.58 -10.74 -17.13
C ARG A 88 -15.03 -10.82 -15.70
N ASP A 89 -14.15 -9.89 -15.35
CA ASP A 89 -13.51 -9.82 -14.03
C ASP A 89 -14.27 -8.91 -13.03
N ARG A 90 -15.49 -8.46 -13.37
CA ARG A 90 -16.23 -7.44 -12.60
C ARG A 90 -16.46 -7.85 -11.14
N ALA A 91 -17.06 -9.01 -10.90
CA ALA A 91 -17.36 -9.49 -9.55
C ALA A 91 -16.11 -9.55 -8.65
N LYS A 92 -14.97 -9.95 -9.23
CA LYS A 92 -13.68 -9.98 -8.54
C LYS A 92 -13.17 -8.57 -8.21
N MET A 93 -13.46 -7.58 -9.04
CA MET A 93 -13.06 -6.19 -8.78
C MET A 93 -13.96 -5.49 -7.77
N GLU A 94 -15.27 -5.76 -7.79
CA GLU A 94 -16.21 -5.26 -6.78
C GLU A 94 -15.91 -5.84 -5.39
N ALA A 95 -15.63 -7.15 -5.31
CA ALA A 95 -15.24 -7.78 -4.05
C ALA A 95 -14.00 -7.10 -3.41
N ARG A 96 -13.04 -6.66 -4.24
CA ARG A 96 -11.81 -5.99 -3.77
C ARG A 96 -12.05 -4.64 -3.10
N VAL A 97 -13.17 -3.98 -3.37
CA VAL A 97 -13.53 -2.72 -2.70
C VAL A 97 -13.64 -2.95 -1.19
N ASN A 98 -14.15 -4.12 -0.79
CA ASN A 98 -14.34 -4.50 0.60
C ASN A 98 -13.06 -5.03 1.26
N ASP A 99 -12.12 -5.53 0.47
CA ASP A 99 -10.92 -6.19 1.00
C ASP A 99 -9.90 -5.20 1.57
N ASN A 100 -9.65 -4.09 0.88
CA ASN A 100 -8.59 -3.14 1.23
C ASN A 100 -9.11 -1.68 1.19
N PRO A 101 -8.94 -0.89 2.26
CA PRO A 101 -9.42 0.49 2.32
C PRO A 101 -8.77 1.44 1.29
N ALA A 102 -7.61 1.10 0.74
CA ALA A 102 -6.96 1.81 -0.36
C ALA A 102 -7.19 1.17 -1.75
N ALA A 103 -8.11 0.22 -1.87
CA ALA A 103 -8.37 -0.51 -3.11
C ALA A 103 -8.75 0.40 -4.28
N LEU A 104 -9.53 1.45 -4.02
CA LEU A 104 -10.07 2.37 -5.02
C LEU A 104 -8.97 3.14 -5.79
N SER A 105 -7.98 3.66 -5.07
CA SER A 105 -6.86 4.39 -5.67
C SER A 105 -5.84 3.47 -6.35
N SER A 106 -5.92 2.16 -6.13
CA SER A 106 -4.92 1.23 -6.64
C SER A 106 -5.22 0.76 -8.05
N LYS A 107 -4.20 0.84 -8.92
CA LYS A 107 -4.24 0.34 -10.30
C LYS A 107 -4.12 -1.19 -10.39
N ARG A 108 -3.56 -1.84 -9.36
CA ARG A 108 -3.33 -3.30 -9.31
C ARG A 108 -3.55 -3.84 -7.90
N PRO A 109 -4.03 -5.09 -7.74
CA PRO A 109 -4.10 -5.71 -6.43
C PRO A 109 -2.69 -5.84 -5.86
N ARG A 110 -2.39 -5.12 -4.78
CA ARG A 110 -1.16 -5.29 -3.99
C ARG A 110 -1.50 -6.19 -2.81
N ILE A 111 -1.57 -7.50 -3.07
CA ILE A 111 -1.70 -8.52 -2.02
C ILE A 111 -0.30 -8.78 -1.45
N VAL A 112 0.30 -7.74 -0.84
CA VAL A 112 1.55 -7.89 -0.08
C VAL A 112 1.21 -8.20 1.37
N THR A 113 0.07 -7.71 1.84
CA THR A 113 -0.44 -7.83 3.21
C THR A 113 -1.69 -8.71 3.26
N ARG A 114 -1.84 -9.43 4.37
CA ARG A 114 -3.09 -10.11 4.74
C ARG A 114 -4.16 -9.02 4.98
N PRO A 115 -5.29 -9.03 4.24
CA PRO A 115 -6.21 -7.89 4.20
C PRO A 115 -6.98 -7.69 5.51
N ASP A 116 -7.19 -8.75 6.28
CA ASP A 116 -7.73 -8.74 7.63
C ASP A 116 -6.84 -7.97 8.62
N VAL A 117 -5.55 -8.33 8.69
CA VAL A 117 -4.55 -7.64 9.51
C VAL A 117 -4.44 -6.16 9.10
N GLU A 118 -4.42 -5.89 7.79
CA GLU A 118 -4.32 -4.53 7.26
C GLU A 118 -5.55 -3.68 7.61
N ARG A 119 -6.77 -4.23 7.51
CA ARG A 119 -8.00 -3.53 7.92
C ARG A 119 -8.01 -3.20 9.41
N ALA A 120 -7.65 -4.17 10.26
CA ALA A 120 -7.57 -3.96 11.70
C ALA A 120 -6.56 -2.85 12.05
N LEU A 121 -5.40 -2.85 11.38
CA LEU A 121 -4.39 -1.82 11.56
C LEU A 121 -4.87 -0.44 11.14
N VAL A 122 -5.58 -0.32 10.02
CA VAL A 122 -6.16 0.96 9.56
C VAL A 122 -7.24 1.47 10.52
N LEU A 123 -8.10 0.59 11.02
CA LEU A 123 -9.12 0.94 12.01
C LEU A 123 -8.48 1.44 13.31
N TRP A 124 -7.44 0.77 13.78
CA TRP A 124 -6.69 1.20 14.95
C TRP A 124 -6.04 2.57 14.76
N VAL A 125 -5.37 2.82 13.62
CA VAL A 125 -4.78 4.14 13.33
C VAL A 125 -5.83 5.25 13.32
N ARG A 126 -7.02 5.00 12.75
CA ARG A 126 -8.12 5.97 12.74
C ARG A 126 -8.63 6.27 14.15
N HIS A 127 -8.75 5.24 14.99
CA HIS A 127 -9.16 5.39 16.38
C HIS A 127 -8.15 6.26 17.15
N MET A 128 -6.85 5.97 17.04
CA MET A 128 -5.79 6.75 17.70
C MET A 128 -5.75 8.21 17.22
N GLY A 129 -6.00 8.44 15.93
CA GLY A 129 -6.10 9.79 15.36
C GLY A 129 -7.29 10.60 15.90
N GLY A 130 -8.38 9.94 16.29
CA GLY A 130 -9.53 10.57 16.96
C GLY A 130 -9.22 10.96 18.41
N GLU A 131 -8.32 10.24 19.07
CA GLU A 131 -7.85 10.52 20.43
C GLU A 131 -6.69 11.55 20.48
N GLY A 132 -6.28 12.08 19.33
CA GLY A 132 -5.20 13.07 19.23
C GLY A 132 -3.80 12.49 19.43
N GLN A 133 -3.65 11.17 19.43
CA GLN A 133 -2.34 10.51 19.57
C GLN A 133 -1.69 10.26 18.21
N THR A 134 -0.43 10.66 18.06
CA THR A 134 0.35 10.41 16.85
C THR A 134 0.87 8.98 16.84
N VAL A 135 0.50 8.20 15.82
CA VAL A 135 0.96 6.83 15.65
C VAL A 135 2.37 6.82 15.06
N SER A 136 3.35 6.29 15.81
CA SER A 136 4.74 6.16 15.37
C SER A 136 5.02 4.80 14.72
N GLY A 137 6.08 4.72 13.90
CA GLY A 137 6.51 3.51 13.20
C GLY A 137 6.71 2.28 14.10
N PRO A 138 7.38 2.38 15.26
CA PRO A 138 7.48 1.30 16.24
C PRO A 138 6.12 0.81 16.75
N MET A 139 5.18 1.72 17.00
CA MET A 139 3.84 1.35 17.46
C MET A 139 3.07 0.56 16.39
N LEU A 140 3.21 0.94 15.12
CA LEU A 140 2.63 0.19 14.00
C LEU A 140 3.17 -1.24 13.92
N ARG A 141 4.47 -1.43 14.21
CA ARG A 141 5.09 -2.77 14.21
C ARG A 141 4.53 -3.63 15.32
N GLU A 142 4.48 -3.10 16.54
CA GLU A 142 3.98 -3.82 17.69
C GLU A 142 2.49 -4.13 17.55
N LYS A 143 1.68 -3.15 17.13
CA LYS A 143 0.25 -3.37 16.92
C LYS A 143 -0.02 -4.39 15.83
N ARG A 144 0.75 -4.35 14.74
CA ARG A 144 0.63 -5.36 13.70
C ARG A 144 0.95 -6.76 14.22
N LYS A 145 2.00 -6.93 15.03
CA LYS A 145 2.33 -8.22 15.65
C LYS A 145 1.17 -8.73 16.51
N GLN A 146 0.57 -7.85 17.32
CA GLN A 146 -0.62 -8.19 18.12
C GLN A 146 -1.76 -8.70 17.23
N PHE A 147 -2.06 -8.02 16.11
CA PHE A 147 -3.08 -8.48 15.18
C PHE A 147 -2.69 -9.78 14.47
N GLU A 148 -1.42 -9.98 14.13
CA GLU A 148 -0.95 -11.25 13.53
C GLU A 148 -1.08 -12.42 14.51
N ASP A 149 -0.91 -12.20 15.81
CA ASP A 149 -1.16 -13.19 16.85
C ASP A 149 -2.67 -13.43 17.04
N GLU A 150 -3.48 -12.38 17.10
CA GLU A 150 -4.94 -12.45 17.28
C GLU A 150 -5.67 -13.11 16.10
N PHE A 151 -5.22 -12.89 14.86
CA PHE A 151 -5.74 -13.53 13.66
C PHE A 151 -5.09 -14.89 13.35
N GLU A 152 -4.31 -15.42 14.30
CA GLU A 152 -3.61 -16.71 14.21
C GLU A 152 -2.83 -16.84 12.89
N VAL A 153 -2.13 -15.77 12.50
CA VAL A 153 -1.39 -15.73 11.24
C VAL A 153 -0.16 -16.65 11.37
N PRO A 154 -0.05 -17.69 10.54
CA PRO A 154 1.10 -18.57 10.54
C PRO A 154 2.38 -17.77 10.27
N GLU A 155 3.46 -18.08 10.97
CA GLU A 155 4.71 -17.33 10.89
C GLU A 155 5.25 -17.20 9.45
N ARG A 156 5.09 -18.24 8.63
CA ARG A 156 5.41 -18.25 7.18
C ARG A 156 4.64 -17.22 6.33
N GLU A 157 3.52 -16.71 6.83
CA GLU A 157 2.65 -15.72 6.17
C GLU A 157 2.84 -14.31 6.76
N ARG A 158 3.61 -14.18 7.85
CA ARG A 158 3.93 -12.88 8.46
C ARG A 158 4.91 -12.12 7.59
N LEU A 159 4.77 -10.79 7.58
CA LEU A 159 5.71 -9.94 6.86
C LEU A 159 6.91 -9.65 7.76
N PHE A 160 8.07 -10.13 7.35
CA PHE A 160 9.33 -9.81 8.01
C PHE A 160 9.95 -8.52 7.45
N GLY A 161 10.52 -7.71 8.34
CA GLY A 161 11.22 -6.47 8.03
C GLY A 161 10.32 -5.23 7.87
N ASP A 162 10.96 -4.07 7.70
CA ASP A 162 10.28 -2.75 7.72
C ASP A 162 9.74 -2.30 6.34
N GLY A 163 9.93 -3.10 5.29
CA GLY A 163 9.57 -2.71 3.92
C GLY A 163 8.08 -2.45 3.69
N TRP A 164 7.21 -3.01 4.53
CA TRP A 164 5.77 -2.77 4.47
C TRP A 164 5.36 -1.45 5.13
N LEU A 165 6.12 -0.97 6.13
CA LEU A 165 5.77 0.21 6.93
C LEU A 165 5.73 1.46 6.06
N HIS A 166 6.77 1.68 5.25
CA HIS A 166 6.81 2.79 4.30
C HIS A 166 5.64 2.74 3.31
N SER A 167 5.33 1.55 2.78
CA SER A 167 4.20 1.38 1.86
C SER A 167 2.86 1.66 2.55
N PHE A 168 2.70 1.23 3.80
CA PHE A 168 1.50 1.44 4.61
C PHE A 168 1.30 2.93 4.90
N CYS A 169 2.30 3.60 5.47
CA CYS A 169 2.23 5.03 5.79
C CYS A 169 1.93 5.87 4.55
N LYS A 170 2.60 5.58 3.41
CA LYS A 170 2.34 6.24 2.13
C LYS A 170 0.92 6.00 1.61
N THR A 171 0.40 4.79 1.75
CA THR A 171 -0.90 4.40 1.22
C THR A 171 -2.04 5.03 2.04
N TYR A 172 -1.90 5.06 3.36
CA TYR A 172 -2.92 5.54 4.28
C TYR A 172 -2.70 6.99 4.74
N LYS A 173 -1.68 7.66 4.19
CA LYS A 173 -1.28 9.03 4.55
C LYS A 173 -1.08 9.18 6.07
N VAL A 174 -0.48 8.17 6.68
CA VAL A 174 -0.08 8.22 8.10
C VAL A 174 1.22 9.01 8.14
N HIS A 175 1.18 10.16 8.81
CA HIS A 175 2.36 10.98 9.03
C HIS A 175 3.16 10.36 10.17
N GLU A 176 4.20 9.62 9.83
CA GLU A 176 5.21 9.23 10.78
C GLU A 176 6.04 10.49 11.10
N ASN A 177 5.94 11.01 12.32
CA ASN A 177 6.84 12.05 12.79
C ASN A 177 8.25 11.43 12.89
N SER A 178 8.96 11.40 11.77
CA SER A 178 10.37 11.04 11.72
C SER A 178 11.15 12.15 12.43
N GLY A 179 11.27 12.04 13.75
CA GLY A 179 12.20 12.80 14.55
C GLY A 179 13.62 12.50 14.08
N ARG A 180 14.09 13.31 13.13
CA ARG A 180 15.52 13.43 12.79
C ARG A 180 16.04 14.62 13.59
N GLY A 181 16.40 14.36 14.84
CA GLY A 181 17.19 15.23 15.72
C GLY A 181 18.03 14.26 16.55
N GLU A 182 19.23 13.97 16.08
CA GLU A 182 20.46 14.51 16.68
C GLU A 182 20.65 13.91 18.08
N VAL A 183 21.57 12.95 18.15
CA VAL A 183 22.17 12.49 19.40
C VAL A 183 22.94 13.67 19.99
N ASP A 184 22.32 14.45 20.86
CA ASP A 184 23.11 15.29 21.76
C ASP A 184 23.63 14.38 22.88
N SER A 185 24.84 13.88 22.63
CA SER A 185 25.70 13.29 23.65
C SER A 185 25.97 14.35 24.72
N VAL A 186 25.21 14.32 25.81
CA VAL A 186 25.67 14.96 27.05
C VAL A 186 26.71 14.03 27.69
N GLU A 187 27.98 14.39 27.50
CA GLU A 187 29.10 13.88 28.28
C GLU A 187 28.96 14.24 29.78
N PRO A 188 29.54 13.43 30.67
CA PRO A 188 29.36 13.56 32.11
C PRO A 188 30.18 14.71 32.68
N VAL A 189 29.55 15.64 33.40
CA VAL A 189 30.31 16.55 34.27
C VAL A 189 30.77 15.75 35.49
N VAL A 190 32.07 15.51 35.54
CA VAL A 190 32.77 15.03 36.73
C VAL A 190 32.82 16.22 37.70
N GLY A 191 31.91 16.22 38.67
CA GLY A 191 31.93 17.11 39.83
C GLY A 191 32.30 16.30 41.06
N VAL A 192 33.60 16.15 41.30
CA VAL A 192 34.13 15.80 42.61
C VAL A 192 33.79 16.96 43.54
N ASN A 193 33.11 16.72 44.65
CA ASN A 193 33.39 17.38 45.92
C ASN A 193 32.75 16.60 47.08
N ASP A 194 33.68 16.09 47.89
CA ASP A 194 33.63 15.61 49.26
C ASP A 194 32.65 16.41 50.14
N GLU A 195 31.69 15.73 50.78
CA GLU A 195 31.20 16.16 52.09
C GLU A 195 31.02 14.94 52.98
N THR A 196 31.87 14.92 53.99
CA THR A 196 32.05 13.89 55.01
C THR A 196 30.87 13.90 55.99
N PRO A 197 30.33 12.74 56.41
CA PRO A 197 29.37 12.69 57.50
C PRO A 197 30.10 12.79 58.84
N GLN A 198 29.86 13.87 59.59
CA GLN A 198 30.23 13.95 61.01
C GLN A 198 29.02 13.65 61.89
N VAL A 199 29.31 12.82 62.88
CA VAL A 199 28.41 12.13 63.80
C VAL A 199 28.29 12.98 65.07
N SER A 200 27.09 13.12 65.66
CA SER A 200 26.81 12.68 67.05
C SER A 200 25.51 13.23 67.64
N PRO A 201 24.89 12.47 68.57
CA PRO A 201 23.58 12.73 69.16
C PRO A 201 23.66 13.51 70.49
N LEU A 202 22.51 14.02 70.93
CA LEU A 202 22.15 14.24 72.32
C LEU A 202 20.62 14.22 72.47
#